data_AF-X1V3W2-F1
#
_entry.id   AF-X1V3W2-F1
#
_cell.length_a   1.000
_cell.length_b   1.000
_cell.length_c   1.000
_cell.angle_alpha   90.00
_cell.angle_beta   90.00
_cell.angle_gamma   90.00
#
_symmetry.space_group_name_H-M   'P 1'
#
loop_
_entity.id
_entity.type
_entity.pdbx_description
1 polymer ?
#
loop_
_entity_poly.entity_id
_entity_poly.type
_entity_poly.pdbx_seq_one_letter_code
_entity_poly.pdbx_strand_id
1 'polypeptide(L)'
;QQIIALPSLNLSGVKRKEDLSLKMQKTVQQLNEIFQKEIPPMECGRILEEVNLVGGKEKARAVLDSLNKTGGKPSDVMYIGDSITDVEALNLVKEGGLAISFNGNAYALRAAEIACLSPHTFPLEILAEVFCQEGKKGVLNLVEKWPNTLGRKTKEKILTFKPLPELEIITQSNLRSLIKKSEKMRKELRGEIVGKLG
;
A
#
# COMPACT_ATOMS: atom_id res chain seq x y z
N GLN A 1 -9.84 0.67 -32.45
CA GLN A 1 -9.68 -0.81 -32.56
C GLN A 1 -8.26 -1.31 -32.29
N GLN A 2 -7.20 -0.50 -32.46
CA GLN A 2 -5.81 -0.99 -32.31
C GLN A 2 -5.44 -1.52 -30.92
N ILE A 3 -5.82 -0.85 -29.82
CA ILE A 3 -5.49 -1.30 -28.45
C ILE A 3 -6.17 -2.63 -28.10
N ILE A 4 -7.41 -2.85 -28.56
CA ILE A 4 -8.19 -4.07 -28.29
C ILE A 4 -7.56 -5.30 -28.96
N ALA A 5 -6.85 -5.10 -30.08
CA ALA A 5 -6.15 -6.17 -30.78
C ALA A 5 -4.77 -6.50 -30.17
N LEU A 6 -4.29 -5.71 -29.19
CA LEU A 6 -3.03 -5.98 -28.52
C LEU A 6 -3.15 -7.22 -27.63
N PRO A 7 -2.10 -8.06 -27.56
CA PRO A 7 -2.09 -9.19 -26.64
C PRO A 7 -2.16 -8.70 -25.20
N SER A 8 -2.84 -9.46 -24.33
CA SER A 8 -2.83 -9.21 -22.90
C SER A 8 -1.41 -9.23 -22.33
N LEU A 9 -1.08 -8.20 -21.54
CA LEU A 9 0.21 -8.08 -20.89
C LEU A 9 0.23 -8.88 -19.59
N ASN A 10 0.84 -10.07 -19.62
CA ASN A 10 1.16 -10.82 -18.42
C ASN A 10 2.54 -10.42 -17.85
N LEU A 11 2.55 -9.59 -16.80
CA LEU A 11 3.78 -9.12 -16.15
C LEU A 11 4.27 -10.06 -15.03
N SER A 12 3.69 -11.26 -14.89
CA SER A 12 4.05 -12.19 -13.81
C SER A 12 5.52 -12.62 -13.91
N GLY A 13 6.31 -12.36 -12.86
CA GLY A 13 7.72 -12.74 -12.80
C GLY A 13 8.67 -11.82 -13.58
N VAL A 14 8.15 -10.79 -14.24
CA VAL A 14 8.95 -9.79 -14.96
C VAL A 14 9.55 -8.84 -13.93
N LYS A 15 10.90 -8.72 -13.90
CA LYS A 15 11.60 -7.78 -13.02
C LYS A 15 12.20 -6.61 -13.80
N ARG A 16 12.55 -6.84 -15.06
CA ARG A 16 13.08 -5.86 -15.99
C ARG A 16 12.38 -5.98 -17.34
N LYS A 17 12.44 -4.91 -18.14
CA LYS A 17 11.79 -4.87 -19.46
C LYS A 17 12.28 -6.00 -20.37
N GLU A 18 13.54 -6.40 -20.24
CA GLU A 18 14.18 -7.44 -21.02
C GLU A 18 13.62 -8.84 -20.70
N ASP A 19 12.99 -9.01 -19.53
CA ASP A 19 12.36 -10.28 -19.15
C ASP A 19 11.00 -10.49 -19.88
N LEU A 20 10.51 -9.48 -20.61
CA LEU A 20 9.30 -9.58 -21.44
C LEU A 20 9.61 -10.27 -22.77
N SER A 21 8.67 -11.07 -23.28
CA SER A 21 8.75 -11.59 -24.66
C SER A 21 8.81 -10.44 -25.67
N LEU A 22 9.47 -10.66 -26.82
CA LEU A 22 9.55 -9.66 -27.89
C LEU A 22 8.17 -9.12 -28.30
N LYS A 23 7.15 -9.98 -28.31
CA LYS A 23 5.77 -9.59 -28.61
C LYS A 23 5.22 -8.60 -27.58
N MET A 24 5.45 -8.84 -26.30
CA MET A 24 5.01 -7.95 -25.22
C MET A 24 5.81 -6.66 -25.15
N GLN A 25 7.12 -6.71 -25.43
CA GLN A 25 7.93 -5.50 -25.54
C GLN A 25 7.40 -4.57 -26.63
N LYS A 26 7.02 -5.13 -27.79
CA LYS A 26 6.36 -4.39 -28.87
C LYS A 26 5.02 -3.81 -28.42
N THR A 27 4.20 -4.57 -27.69
CA THR A 27 2.94 -4.06 -27.11
C THR A 27 3.19 -2.88 -26.17
N VAL A 28 4.14 -2.99 -25.24
CA VAL A 28 4.49 -1.89 -24.32
C VAL A 28 5.00 -0.68 -25.11
N GLN A 29 5.82 -0.88 -26.14
CA GLN A 29 6.30 0.21 -26.99
C GLN A 29 5.14 0.90 -27.71
N GLN A 30 4.22 0.14 -28.30
CA GLN A 30 3.07 0.70 -29.00
C GLN A 30 2.14 1.47 -28.05
N LEU A 31 1.92 0.95 -26.83
CA LEU A 31 1.20 1.70 -25.80
C LEU A 31 1.91 3.01 -25.44
N ASN A 32 3.24 2.99 -25.29
CA ASN A 32 4.01 4.22 -25.05
C ASN A 32 3.87 5.22 -26.19
N GLU A 33 3.91 4.78 -27.45
CA GLU A 33 3.72 5.65 -28.61
C GLU A 33 2.33 6.29 -28.59
N ILE A 34 1.28 5.50 -28.35
CA ILE A 34 -0.10 6.02 -28.26
C ILE A 34 -0.23 7.05 -27.13
N PHE A 35 0.17 6.70 -25.90
CA PHE A 35 -0.05 7.56 -24.73
C PHE A 35 0.90 8.75 -24.64
N GLN A 36 2.11 8.67 -25.19
CA GLN A 36 3.12 9.74 -25.07
C GLN A 36 3.29 10.58 -26.33
N LYS A 37 2.85 10.12 -27.50
CA LYS A 37 3.04 10.84 -28.77
C LYS A 37 1.74 11.09 -29.51
N GLU A 38 0.85 10.10 -29.60
CA GLU A 38 -0.36 10.25 -30.42
C GLU A 38 -1.49 10.98 -29.69
N ILE A 39 -1.78 10.62 -28.43
CA ILE A 39 -2.87 11.22 -27.65
C ILE A 39 -2.57 12.68 -27.23
N PRO A 40 -1.38 13.05 -26.74
CA PRO A 40 -1.11 14.41 -26.26
C PRO A 40 -1.48 15.56 -27.23
N PRO A 41 -1.21 15.49 -28.56
CA PRO A 41 -1.61 16.55 -29.48
C PRO A 41 -3.11 16.55 -29.85
N MET A 42 -3.88 15.53 -29.46
CA MET A 42 -5.32 15.46 -29.71
C MET A 42 -6.09 16.31 -28.70
N GLU A 43 -7.32 16.71 -29.04
CA GLU A 43 -8.19 17.47 -28.12
C GLU A 43 -8.43 16.74 -26.79
N CYS A 44 -8.58 15.41 -26.84
CA CYS A 44 -8.70 14.58 -25.63
C CYS A 44 -7.40 14.47 -24.81
N GLY A 45 -6.25 14.77 -25.40
CA GLY A 45 -4.95 14.79 -24.74
C GLY A 45 -4.86 15.85 -23.65
N ARG A 46 -5.60 16.96 -23.78
CA ARG A 46 -5.69 18.02 -22.76
C ARG A 46 -6.10 17.48 -21.38
N ILE A 47 -6.95 16.47 -21.33
CA ILE A 47 -7.39 15.85 -20.08
C ILE A 47 -6.20 15.22 -19.32
N LEU A 48 -5.19 14.70 -20.04
CA LEU A 48 -4.01 14.12 -19.42
C LEU A 48 -3.08 15.19 -18.81
N GLU A 49 -3.14 16.43 -19.29
CA GLU A 49 -2.38 17.57 -18.77
C GLU A 49 -3.12 18.29 -17.63
N GLU A 50 -4.44 18.36 -17.71
CA GLU A 50 -5.28 19.06 -16.72
C GLU A 50 -5.51 18.26 -15.43
N VAL A 51 -5.39 16.92 -15.49
CA VAL A 51 -5.57 16.05 -14.33
C VAL A 51 -4.25 15.89 -13.58
N ASN A 52 -4.16 16.49 -12.40
CA ASN A 52 -3.05 16.20 -11.48
C ASN A 52 -3.26 14.83 -10.82
N LEU A 53 -2.56 13.82 -11.32
CA LEU A 53 -2.60 12.46 -10.77
C LEU A 53 -1.95 12.43 -9.40
N VAL A 54 -2.69 11.99 -8.38
CA VAL A 54 -2.12 11.73 -7.06
C VAL A 54 -1.50 10.33 -7.07
N GLY A 55 -0.23 10.27 -7.45
CA GLY A 55 0.60 9.07 -7.39
C GLY A 55 1.40 8.96 -6.09
N GLY A 56 2.39 8.09 -6.09
CA GLY A 56 3.23 7.85 -4.91
C GLY A 56 3.99 9.06 -4.41
N LYS A 57 4.59 9.82 -5.34
CA LYS A 57 5.32 11.05 -5.02
C LYS A 57 4.39 12.13 -4.45
N GLU A 58 3.19 12.25 -4.99
CA GLU A 58 2.19 13.23 -4.55
C GLU A 58 1.68 12.89 -3.15
N LYS A 59 1.48 11.61 -2.82
CA LYS A 59 1.13 11.20 -1.44
C LYS A 59 2.24 11.50 -0.44
N ALA A 60 3.49 11.21 -0.79
CA ALA A 60 4.63 11.58 0.07
C ALA A 60 4.73 13.10 0.25
N ARG A 61 4.53 13.87 -0.82
CA ARG A 61 4.48 15.33 -0.77
C ARG A 61 3.34 15.84 0.12
N ALA A 62 2.17 15.24 0.06
CA ALA A 62 1.04 15.61 0.92
C ALA A 62 1.36 15.44 2.42
N VAL A 63 2.13 14.40 2.79
CA VAL A 63 2.63 14.23 4.16
C VAL A 63 3.55 15.37 4.55
N LEU A 64 4.54 15.71 3.70
CA LEU A 64 5.48 16.81 3.95
C LEU A 64 4.77 18.17 4.03
N ASP A 65 3.82 18.43 3.15
CA ASP A 65 3.04 19.67 3.13
C ASP A 65 2.18 19.81 4.39
N SER A 66 1.63 18.70 4.90
CA SER A 66 0.90 18.67 6.17
C SER A 66 1.81 19.02 7.35
N LEU A 67 3.01 18.41 7.42
CA LEU A 67 4.01 18.69 8.45
C LEU A 67 4.45 20.16 8.43
N ASN A 68 4.73 20.70 7.24
CA ASN A 68 5.09 22.11 7.07
C ASN A 68 3.99 23.06 7.56
N LYS A 69 2.72 22.75 7.30
CA LYS A 69 1.58 23.57 7.73
C LYS A 69 1.30 23.48 9.23
N THR A 70 1.55 22.33 9.83
CA THR A 70 1.26 22.06 11.24
C THR A 70 2.44 22.33 12.17
N GLY A 71 3.65 22.45 11.62
CA GLY A 71 4.89 22.48 12.40
C GLY A 71 5.26 21.13 13.02
N GLY A 72 4.60 20.04 12.60
CA GLY A 72 4.86 18.69 13.08
C GLY A 72 6.18 18.11 12.56
N LYS A 73 6.61 17.00 13.15
CA LYS A 73 7.81 16.26 12.73
C LYS A 73 7.42 14.94 12.05
N PRO A 74 8.29 14.36 11.21
CA PRO A 74 8.06 13.02 10.65
C PRO A 74 7.78 11.94 11.71
N SER A 75 8.35 12.08 12.92
CA SER A 75 8.09 11.20 14.07
C SER A 75 6.65 11.23 14.57
N ASP A 76 5.90 12.25 14.22
CA ASP A 76 4.52 12.47 14.66
C ASP A 76 3.53 11.89 13.63
N VAL A 77 4.03 11.22 12.59
CA VAL A 77 3.22 10.66 11.50
C VAL A 77 3.06 9.15 11.66
N MET A 78 1.81 8.71 11.66
CA MET A 78 1.42 7.32 11.40
C MET A 78 0.77 7.27 10.02
N TYR A 79 1.42 6.59 9.07
CA TYR A 79 0.92 6.46 7.70
C TYR A 79 0.44 5.03 7.45
N ILE A 80 -0.75 4.91 6.86
CA ILE A 80 -1.38 3.62 6.56
C ILE A 80 -1.59 3.55 5.05
N GLY A 81 -1.00 2.53 4.42
CA GLY A 81 -1.09 2.29 2.98
C GLY A 81 -1.46 0.85 2.65
N ASP A 82 -1.83 0.59 1.39
CA ASP A 82 -2.20 -0.75 0.94
C ASP A 82 -1.65 -1.13 -0.44
N SER A 83 -1.12 -0.16 -1.19
CA SER A 83 -0.83 -0.33 -2.61
C SER A 83 0.55 0.20 -3.01
N ILE A 84 0.86 0.06 -4.30
CA ILE A 84 2.09 0.61 -4.87
C ILE A 84 2.15 2.14 -4.78
N THR A 85 0.99 2.82 -4.84
CA THR A 85 0.92 4.29 -4.73
C THR A 85 1.24 4.81 -3.34
N ASP A 86 1.41 3.94 -2.35
CA ASP A 86 1.71 4.31 -0.98
C ASP A 86 3.20 4.13 -0.63
N VAL A 87 3.99 3.52 -1.52
CA VAL A 87 5.36 3.08 -1.23
C VAL A 87 6.25 4.25 -0.83
N GLU A 88 6.21 5.36 -1.56
CA GLU A 88 7.03 6.54 -1.29
C GLU A 88 6.66 7.18 0.07
N ALA A 89 5.37 7.26 0.39
CA ALA A 89 4.91 7.80 1.66
C ALA A 89 5.22 6.87 2.85
N LEU A 90 5.06 5.55 2.66
CA LEU A 90 5.44 4.54 3.64
C LEU A 90 6.94 4.60 3.95
N ASN A 91 7.79 4.65 2.92
CA ASN A 91 9.24 4.76 3.09
C ASN A 91 9.64 6.08 3.78
N LEU A 92 9.04 7.20 3.37
CA LEU A 92 9.27 8.51 3.99
C LEU A 92 8.97 8.48 5.50
N VAL A 93 7.84 7.89 5.89
CA VAL A 93 7.40 7.87 7.29
C VAL A 93 8.15 6.84 8.11
N LYS A 94 8.55 5.71 7.52
CA LYS A 94 9.26 4.61 8.21
C LYS A 94 10.54 5.03 8.92
N GLU A 95 11.25 6.05 8.43
CA GLU A 95 12.51 6.52 9.02
C GLU A 95 12.34 7.18 10.41
N GLY A 96 11.19 7.81 10.68
CA GLY A 96 10.97 8.56 11.92
C GLY A 96 9.63 8.29 12.59
N GLY A 97 8.55 8.20 11.82
CA GLY A 97 7.20 7.89 12.27
C GLY A 97 6.90 6.39 12.21
N LEU A 98 5.65 6.05 11.91
CA LEU A 98 5.18 4.66 11.84
C LEU A 98 4.50 4.35 10.50
N ALA A 99 5.05 3.39 9.77
CA ALA A 99 4.51 2.93 8.49
C ALA A 99 3.76 1.60 8.63
N ILE A 100 2.47 1.57 8.26
CA ILE A 100 1.60 0.40 8.38
C ILE A 100 1.03 0.01 7.02
N SER A 101 1.12 -1.27 6.69
CA SER A 101 0.44 -1.86 5.55
C SER A 101 -0.86 -2.54 6.00
N PHE A 102 -2.01 -2.00 5.59
CA PHE A 102 -3.33 -2.57 5.92
C PHE A 102 -3.88 -3.39 4.75
N ASN A 103 -3.94 -4.72 4.90
CA ASN A 103 -4.32 -5.66 3.82
C ASN A 103 -3.61 -5.34 2.49
N GLY A 104 -2.36 -4.88 2.59
CA GLY A 104 -1.60 -4.34 1.48
C GLY A 104 -1.02 -5.42 0.56
N ASN A 105 -0.70 -5.00 -0.65
CA ASN A 105 0.01 -5.83 -1.62
C ASN A 105 1.51 -5.98 -1.25
N ALA A 106 2.25 -6.73 -2.07
CA ALA A 106 3.68 -6.94 -1.87
C ALA A 106 4.54 -5.67 -1.87
N TYR A 107 4.09 -4.59 -2.51
CA TYR A 107 4.82 -3.32 -2.54
C TYR A 107 4.66 -2.57 -1.22
N ALA A 108 3.43 -2.42 -0.74
CA ALA A 108 3.14 -1.77 0.54
C ALA A 108 3.80 -2.50 1.72
N LEU A 109 3.74 -3.84 1.75
CA LEU A 109 4.38 -4.64 2.79
C LEU A 109 5.92 -4.48 2.84
N ARG A 110 6.57 -4.27 1.69
CA ARG A 110 8.03 -4.02 1.67
C ARG A 110 8.40 -2.65 2.22
N ALA A 111 7.52 -1.66 2.03
CA ALA A 111 7.73 -0.29 2.47
C ALA A 111 7.28 -0.02 3.91
N ALA A 112 6.43 -0.88 4.49
CA ALA A 112 5.91 -0.75 5.85
C ALA A 112 6.82 -1.36 6.93
N GLU A 113 6.49 -1.09 8.20
CA GLU A 113 7.07 -1.70 9.39
C GLU A 113 6.13 -2.71 10.03
N ILE A 114 4.82 -2.45 10.00
CA ILE A 114 3.80 -3.34 10.55
C ILE A 114 2.87 -3.79 9.42
N ALA A 115 2.58 -5.07 9.39
CA ALA A 115 1.48 -5.62 8.61
C ALA A 115 0.24 -5.74 9.49
N CYS A 116 -0.87 -5.12 9.07
CA CYS A 116 -2.18 -5.27 9.69
C CYS A 116 -3.10 -6.03 8.74
N LEU A 117 -3.40 -7.28 9.06
CA LEU A 117 -4.28 -8.15 8.29
C LEU A 117 -5.60 -8.28 9.04
N SER A 118 -6.66 -7.68 8.53
CA SER A 118 -7.95 -7.69 9.22
C SER A 118 -9.14 -7.38 8.31
N PRO A 119 -10.31 -7.99 8.55
CA PRO A 119 -11.56 -7.56 7.93
C PRO A 119 -12.12 -6.26 8.50
N HIS A 120 -11.55 -5.73 9.58
CA HIS A 120 -12.02 -4.51 10.24
C HIS A 120 -10.89 -3.49 10.43
N THR A 121 -11.24 -2.21 10.49
CA THR A 121 -10.30 -1.11 10.76
C THR A 121 -10.05 -0.90 12.26
N PHE A 122 -10.80 -1.59 13.14
CA PHE A 122 -10.68 -1.45 14.59
C PHE A 122 -9.25 -1.69 15.15
N PRO A 123 -8.42 -2.62 14.62
CA PRO A 123 -7.02 -2.68 15.00
C PRO A 123 -6.25 -1.38 14.74
N LEU A 124 -6.54 -0.67 13.64
CA LEU A 124 -5.87 0.60 13.30
C LEU A 124 -6.23 1.70 14.30
N GLU A 125 -7.47 1.71 14.82
CA GLU A 125 -7.91 2.63 15.88
C GLU A 125 -7.08 2.43 17.14
N ILE A 126 -6.87 1.17 17.56
CA ILE A 126 -6.04 0.84 18.73
C ILE A 126 -4.59 1.28 18.50
N LEU A 127 -4.04 1.02 17.31
CA LEU A 127 -2.67 1.43 16.98
C LEU A 127 -2.52 2.96 16.97
N ALA A 128 -3.52 3.69 16.49
CA ALA A 128 -3.53 5.15 16.49
C ALA A 128 -3.60 5.73 17.91
N GLU A 129 -4.42 5.15 18.79
CA GLU A 129 -4.48 5.56 20.20
C GLU A 129 -3.14 5.37 20.90
N VAL A 130 -2.53 4.19 20.75
CA VAL A 130 -1.20 3.90 21.33
C VAL A 130 -0.12 4.76 20.70
N PHE A 131 -0.17 5.02 19.39
CA PHE A 131 0.79 5.92 18.75
C PHE A 131 0.71 7.34 19.30
N CYS A 132 -0.50 7.85 19.54
CA CYS A 132 -0.71 9.18 20.12
C CYS A 132 -0.15 9.28 21.55
N GLN A 133 -0.26 8.22 22.35
CA GLN A 133 0.14 8.21 23.76
C GLN A 133 1.62 7.85 23.97
N GLU A 134 2.14 6.91 23.19
CA GLU A 134 3.44 6.26 23.43
C GLU A 134 4.38 6.30 22.21
N GLY A 135 3.93 6.89 21.10
CA GLY A 135 4.67 6.96 19.85
C GLY A 135 4.93 5.58 19.22
N LYS A 136 5.85 5.57 18.25
CA LYS A 136 6.27 4.37 17.51
C LYS A 136 6.64 3.19 18.44
N LYS A 137 7.38 3.46 19.51
CA LYS A 137 7.88 2.41 20.43
C LYS A 137 6.75 1.69 21.15
N GLY A 138 5.74 2.42 21.64
CA GLY A 138 4.57 1.80 22.27
C GLY A 138 3.81 0.89 21.31
N VAL A 139 3.66 1.32 20.05
CA VAL A 139 2.98 0.51 19.04
C VAL A 139 3.75 -0.77 18.73
N LEU A 140 5.08 -0.72 18.59
CA LEU A 140 5.88 -1.92 18.34
C LEU A 140 5.77 -2.90 19.53
N ASN A 141 5.85 -2.41 20.77
CA ASN A 141 5.66 -3.25 21.97
C ASN A 141 4.28 -3.90 22.04
N LEU A 142 3.23 -3.18 21.61
CA LEU A 142 1.87 -3.71 21.51
C LEU A 142 1.80 -4.83 20.48
N VAL A 143 2.35 -4.61 19.29
CA VAL A 143 2.30 -5.59 18.17
C VAL A 143 3.06 -6.87 18.51
N GLU A 144 4.23 -6.79 19.16
CA GLU A 144 5.00 -7.97 19.57
C GLU A 144 4.20 -8.96 20.43
N LYS A 145 3.23 -8.46 21.20
CA LYS A 145 2.43 -9.25 22.14
C LYS A 145 0.95 -9.31 21.75
N TRP A 146 0.60 -8.88 20.53
CA TRP A 146 -0.79 -8.83 20.07
C TRP A 146 -1.43 -10.23 20.03
N PRO A 147 -2.71 -10.39 20.41
CA PRO A 147 -3.63 -9.43 21.06
C PRO A 147 -3.60 -9.53 22.60
N ASN A 148 -2.55 -10.11 23.19
CA ASN A 148 -2.53 -10.50 24.60
C ASN A 148 -2.37 -9.34 25.59
N THR A 149 -1.73 -8.25 25.15
CA THR A 149 -1.56 -7.02 25.94
C THR A 149 -2.78 -6.10 25.91
N LEU A 150 -3.81 -6.42 25.13
CA LEU A 150 -5.04 -5.63 25.08
C LEU A 150 -5.85 -5.76 26.37
N GLY A 151 -6.46 -4.64 26.78
CA GLY A 151 -7.46 -4.64 27.85
C GLY A 151 -8.63 -5.58 27.53
N ARG A 152 -9.24 -6.14 28.58
CA ARG A 152 -10.26 -7.22 28.49
C ARG A 152 -11.35 -6.94 27.45
N LYS A 153 -12.00 -5.77 27.52
CA LYS A 153 -13.08 -5.38 26.61
C LYS A 153 -12.63 -5.30 25.15
N THR A 154 -11.46 -4.70 24.91
CA THR A 154 -10.88 -4.56 23.56
C THR A 154 -10.53 -5.93 22.99
N LYS A 155 -9.93 -6.80 23.82
CA LYS A 155 -9.61 -8.18 23.44
C LYS A 155 -10.88 -8.98 23.10
N GLU A 156 -11.92 -8.89 23.92
CA GLU A 156 -13.22 -9.53 23.66
C GLU A 156 -13.81 -9.07 22.33
N LYS A 157 -13.77 -7.76 22.02
CA LYS A 157 -14.22 -7.23 20.73
C LYS A 157 -13.41 -7.78 19.55
N ILE A 158 -12.07 -7.78 19.66
CA ILE A 158 -11.18 -8.32 18.62
C ILE A 158 -11.47 -9.80 18.33
N LEU A 159 -11.77 -10.59 19.37
CA LEU A 159 -12.06 -12.02 19.24
C LEU A 159 -13.39 -12.32 18.52
N THR A 160 -14.29 -11.33 18.40
CA THR A 160 -15.55 -11.49 17.65
C THR A 160 -15.35 -11.46 16.13
N PHE A 161 -14.24 -10.90 15.65
CA PHE A 161 -13.97 -10.73 14.23
C PHE A 161 -13.56 -12.04 13.55
N LYS A 162 -13.97 -12.22 12.29
CA LYS A 162 -13.67 -13.40 11.46
C LYS A 162 -13.23 -12.96 10.05
N PRO A 163 -12.01 -13.29 9.60
CA PRO A 163 -10.93 -13.91 10.38
C PRO A 163 -10.42 -13.00 11.51
N LEU A 164 -9.70 -13.60 12.46
CA LEU A 164 -9.11 -12.86 13.57
C LEU A 164 -8.05 -11.87 13.03
N PRO A 165 -8.00 -10.61 13.50
CA PRO A 165 -6.97 -9.67 13.09
C PRO A 165 -5.56 -10.14 13.48
N GLU A 166 -4.66 -10.13 12.52
CA GLU A 166 -3.23 -10.42 12.72
C GLU A 166 -2.43 -9.12 12.56
N LEU A 167 -1.63 -8.79 13.57
CA LEU A 167 -0.65 -7.72 13.53
C LEU A 167 0.74 -8.34 13.66
N GLU A 168 1.64 -8.04 12.74
CA GLU A 168 3.03 -8.51 12.80
C GLU A 168 4.01 -7.40 12.43
N ILE A 169 5.14 -7.32 13.14
CA ILE A 169 6.29 -6.53 12.70
C ILE A 169 6.92 -7.24 11.49
N ILE A 170 7.13 -6.50 10.42
CA ILE A 170 7.64 -7.02 9.15
C ILE A 170 9.14 -7.22 9.26
N THR A 171 9.58 -8.45 8.98
CA THR A 171 10.98 -8.86 8.93
C THR A 171 11.24 -9.60 7.62
N GLN A 172 12.52 -9.79 7.26
CA GLN A 172 12.85 -10.55 6.06
C GLN A 172 12.36 -12.01 6.11
N SER A 173 12.28 -12.61 7.30
CA SER A 173 11.87 -14.01 7.47
C SER A 173 10.36 -14.21 7.34
N ASN A 174 9.52 -13.28 7.85
CA ASN A 174 8.06 -13.41 7.76
C ASN A 174 7.43 -12.73 6.54
N LEU A 175 8.13 -11.82 5.84
CA LEU A 175 7.58 -11.03 4.72
C LEU A 175 6.90 -11.89 3.66
N ARG A 176 7.49 -13.01 3.25
CA ARG A 176 6.89 -13.88 2.21
C ARG A 176 5.56 -14.49 2.66
N SER A 177 5.45 -14.85 3.93
CA SER A 177 4.21 -15.38 4.52
C SER A 177 3.15 -14.28 4.61
N LEU A 178 3.55 -13.10 5.10
CA LEU A 178 2.67 -11.93 5.22
C LEU A 178 2.09 -11.49 3.88
N ILE A 179 2.90 -11.46 2.81
CA ILE A 179 2.41 -11.13 1.46
C ILE A 179 1.28 -12.08 1.05
N LYS A 180 1.47 -13.39 1.21
CA LYS A 180 0.45 -14.38 0.85
C LYS A 180 -0.85 -14.20 1.65
N LYS A 181 -0.74 -14.03 2.96
CA LYS A 181 -1.91 -13.84 3.84
C LYS A 181 -2.63 -12.52 3.54
N SER A 182 -1.87 -11.44 3.36
CA SER A 182 -2.40 -10.09 3.12
C SER A 182 -3.11 -10.01 1.77
N GLU A 183 -2.52 -10.56 0.71
CA GLU A 183 -3.17 -10.62 -0.61
C GLU A 183 -4.42 -11.50 -0.61
N LYS A 184 -4.44 -12.58 0.19
CA LYS A 184 -5.66 -13.38 0.39
C LYS A 184 -6.76 -12.51 1.03
N MET A 185 -6.45 -11.82 2.13
CA MET A 185 -7.40 -10.94 2.81
C MET A 185 -7.90 -9.81 1.90
N ARG A 186 -7.00 -9.20 1.12
CA ARG A 186 -7.32 -8.19 0.11
C ARG A 186 -8.33 -8.68 -0.92
N LYS A 187 -8.14 -9.90 -1.46
CA LYS A 187 -9.03 -10.51 -2.46
C LYS A 187 -10.40 -10.86 -1.87
N GLU A 188 -10.44 -11.30 -0.61
CA GLU A 188 -11.70 -11.59 0.09
C GLU A 188 -12.52 -10.32 0.31
N LEU A 189 -11.88 -9.20 0.69
CA LEU A 189 -12.58 -7.94 1.00
C LEU A 189 -12.93 -7.10 -0.22
N ARG A 190 -12.02 -7.02 -1.21
CA ARG A 190 -12.20 -6.18 -2.41
C ARG A 190 -12.83 -6.95 -3.57
N GLY A 191 -13.02 -8.27 -3.44
CA GLY A 191 -13.34 -9.17 -4.55
C GLY A 191 -12.12 -9.51 -5.40
N GLU A 192 -12.15 -10.65 -6.09
CA GLU A 192 -10.98 -11.15 -6.83
C GLU A 192 -10.48 -10.21 -7.93
N ILE A 193 -11.38 -9.49 -8.59
CA ILE A 193 -11.03 -8.62 -9.73
C ILE A 193 -10.29 -7.39 -9.22
N VAL A 194 -10.84 -6.68 -8.24
CA VAL A 194 -10.23 -5.44 -7.70
C VAL A 194 -9.03 -5.76 -6.80
N GLY A 195 -9.07 -6.87 -6.06
CA GLY A 195 -7.97 -7.27 -5.17
C GLY A 195 -6.71 -7.76 -5.90
N LYS A 196 -6.81 -8.14 -7.19
CA LYS A 196 -5.67 -8.48 -8.05
C LYS A 196 -5.08 -7.28 -8.80
N LEU A 197 -5.80 -6.15 -8.86
CA LEU A 197 -5.33 -4.92 -9.48
C LEU A 197 -4.51 -4.14 -8.44
N GLY A 198 -3.31 -3.72 -8.83
CA GLY A 198 -2.43 -2.87 -8.02
C GLY A 198 -2.00 -3.49 -6.71
#